data_AF-A0AAD9CM56-F1
#
_entry.id   AF-A0AAD9CM56-F1
#
_cell.length_a   1.000
_cell.length_b   1.000
_cell.length_c   1.000
_cell.angle_alpha   90.00
_cell.angle_beta   90.00
_cell.angle_gamma   90.00
#
_symmetry.space_group_name_H-M   'P 1'
#
loop_
_entity.id
_entity.type
_entity.pdbx_description
1 polymer ?
#
loop_
_entity_poly.entity_id
_entity_poly.type
_entity_poly.pdbx_seq_one_letter_code
_entity_poly.pdbx_strand_id
1 'polypeptide(L)'
;MGEVHRNMGYCPQFDSIYELLTGREHLELYAVLRGVPEKEVCDVRHTHTHTHTADVQVAEWGIRKLGLLKYSDKSAGSYSGGNMRKLSTAMALIGAPPVVTSQPPAWTLKPGELCGASSTASSERDAPCMEECEALCTRMAIMVNGRFKCLGSVQHLKNRFGDGYTIILRVGGPDADLLPVMKFIESELSGSTLKEKHRNMLQYQLPSSLTSLTHIFSILAHHKEALCIEDYSVTQTTLDQVFVNFAKDQSDDYHSKETSVRRRDVAIEVPPPLSCSPGAAEGGAVRESAM
;
A
#
# COMPACT_ATOMS: atom_id res chain seq x y z
N MET A 1 -0.66 -7.63 27.71
CA MET A 1 -0.64 -6.56 26.70
C MET A 1 0.75 -5.90 26.51
N GLY A 2 1.72 -6.07 27.43
CA GLY A 2 2.98 -5.30 27.38
C GLY A 2 4.00 -5.68 26.31
N GLU A 3 4.08 -6.96 25.92
CA GLU A 3 5.17 -7.42 25.05
C GLU A 3 4.97 -7.07 23.56
N VAL A 4 3.72 -7.10 23.08
CA VAL A 4 3.37 -6.77 21.70
C VAL A 4 3.59 -5.28 21.41
N HIS A 5 3.16 -4.40 22.32
CA HIS A 5 3.33 -2.95 22.16
C HIS A 5 4.81 -2.54 22.21
N ARG A 6 5.65 -3.25 22.99
CA ARG A 6 7.10 -3.03 23.00
C ARG A 6 7.74 -3.32 21.64
N ASN A 7 7.20 -4.29 20.90
CA ASN A 7 7.70 -4.70 19.59
C ASN A 7 7.02 -3.95 18.42
N MET A 8 6.20 -2.95 18.71
CA MET A 8 5.58 -2.10 17.68
C MET A 8 6.20 -0.71 17.65
N GLY A 9 6.43 -0.21 16.43
CA GLY A 9 6.68 1.20 16.16
C GLY A 9 5.36 1.88 15.81
N TYR A 10 5.15 3.10 16.31
CA TYR A 10 3.94 3.87 16.01
C TYR A 10 4.30 5.28 15.60
N CYS A 11 3.87 5.69 14.40
CA CYS A 11 3.96 7.06 13.90
C CYS A 11 2.57 7.70 13.91
N PRO A 12 2.27 8.59 14.89
CA PRO A 12 0.96 9.20 15.03
C PRO A 12 0.60 10.17 13.90
N GLN A 13 -0.70 10.50 13.79
CA GLN A 13 -1.20 11.47 12.80
C GLN A 13 -0.64 12.88 13.06
N PHE A 14 -0.49 13.26 14.32
CA PHE A 14 0.16 14.50 14.75
C PHE A 14 1.57 14.20 15.23
N ASP A 15 2.54 15.00 14.79
CA ASP A 15 3.94 14.77 15.15
C ASP A 15 4.14 15.06 16.65
N SER A 16 4.47 14.02 17.42
CA SER A 16 4.68 14.11 18.87
C SER A 16 6.11 14.55 19.19
N ILE A 17 6.40 15.82 18.88
CA ILE A 17 7.73 16.44 19.02
C ILE A 17 7.77 17.41 20.20
N TYR A 18 8.93 17.51 20.83
CA TYR A 18 9.25 18.51 21.85
C TYR A 18 9.98 19.68 21.18
N GLU A 19 9.36 20.85 21.13
CA GLU A 19 9.87 21.99 20.36
C GLU A 19 11.29 22.41 20.77
N LEU A 20 11.64 22.26 22.06
CA LEU A 20 12.93 22.67 22.60
C LEU A 20 14.07 21.71 22.30
N LEU A 21 13.79 20.43 22.03
CA LEU A 21 14.81 19.44 21.74
C LEU A 21 15.22 19.51 20.27
N THR A 22 16.49 19.26 19.98
CA THR A 22 17.00 19.09 18.62
C THR A 22 16.55 17.76 18.01
N GLY A 23 16.63 17.63 16.69
CA GLY A 23 16.31 16.37 16.04
C GLY A 23 17.18 15.20 16.52
N ARG A 24 18.46 15.46 16.80
CA ARG A 24 19.38 14.45 17.35
C ARG A 24 18.98 14.01 18.75
N GLU A 25 18.73 14.96 19.65
CA GLU A 25 18.32 14.67 21.03
C GLU A 25 17.00 13.90 21.09
N HIS A 26 16.06 14.13 20.17
CA HIS A 26 14.84 13.32 20.07
C HIS A 26 15.16 11.85 19.80
N LEU A 27 16.04 11.57 18.84
CA LEU A 27 16.36 10.19 18.49
C LEU A 27 17.13 9.50 19.61
N GLU A 28 18.05 10.20 20.27
CA GLU A 28 18.76 9.67 21.43
C GLU A 28 17.79 9.37 22.58
N LEU A 29 16.91 10.32 22.91
CA LEU A 29 15.88 10.14 23.95
C LEU A 29 15.00 8.93 23.67
N TYR A 30 14.45 8.82 22.45
CA TYR A 30 13.60 7.69 22.09
C TYR A 30 14.38 6.38 22.02
N ALA A 31 15.67 6.38 21.67
CA ALA A 31 16.50 5.18 21.71
C ALA A 31 16.69 4.67 23.14
N VAL A 32 16.97 5.56 24.11
CA VAL A 32 17.02 5.19 25.53
C VAL A 32 15.68 4.63 25.99
N LEU A 33 14.56 5.30 25.68
CA LEU A 33 13.22 4.86 26.09
C LEU A 33 12.83 3.51 25.50
N ARG A 34 13.32 3.17 24.30
CA ARG A 34 13.11 1.88 23.64
C ARG A 34 14.06 0.78 24.13
N GLY A 35 14.98 1.11 25.04
CA GLY A 35 15.93 0.16 25.62
C GLY A 35 17.07 -0.22 24.68
N VAL A 36 17.39 0.63 23.71
CA VAL A 36 18.59 0.45 22.86
C VAL A 36 19.84 0.51 23.75
N PRO A 37 20.81 -0.41 23.61
CA PRO A 37 22.03 -0.40 24.40
C PRO A 37 22.75 0.94 24.32
N GLU A 38 23.22 1.48 25.45
CA GLU A 38 23.85 2.82 25.53
C GLU A 38 25.00 3.00 24.53
N LYS A 39 25.73 1.92 24.23
CA LYS A 39 26.81 1.85 23.24
C LYS A 39 26.36 2.23 21.81
N GLU A 40 25.09 2.04 21.49
CA GLU A 40 24.50 2.34 20.18
C GLU A 40 23.76 3.69 20.17
N VAL A 41 23.48 4.26 21.35
CA VAL A 41 22.74 5.51 21.52
C VAL A 41 23.67 6.72 21.54
N CYS A 42 24.66 6.72 22.42
CA CYS A 42 25.54 7.86 22.63
C CYS A 42 26.96 7.59 22.17
N ASP A 43 27.55 8.63 21.59
CA ASP A 43 29.00 8.73 21.44
C ASP A 43 29.61 8.78 22.85
N VAL A 44 30.30 7.73 23.26
CA VAL A 44 31.19 7.82 24.42
C VAL A 44 32.33 8.73 23.99
N ARG A 45 32.15 10.03 24.23
CA ARG A 45 33.09 11.12 23.93
C ARG A 45 34.53 10.66 24.24
N HIS A 46 35.40 10.75 23.23
CA HIS A 46 36.87 10.65 23.31
C HIS A 46 37.49 9.27 23.56
N THR A 47 37.79 8.55 22.48
CA THR A 47 39.12 7.93 22.36
C THR A 47 39.69 8.21 20.98
N HIS A 48 40.81 8.95 20.96
CA HIS A 48 41.64 9.25 19.78
C HIS A 48 42.24 7.98 19.18
N THR A 49 41.45 7.14 18.53
CA THR A 49 42.00 6.01 17.78
C THR A 49 41.17 5.78 16.54
N HIS A 50 41.69 6.31 15.44
CA HIS A 50 41.26 6.01 14.09
C HIS A 50 41.37 4.50 13.84
N THR A 51 40.26 3.78 13.97
CA THR A 51 40.04 2.54 13.22
C THR A 51 38.61 2.54 12.71
N HIS A 52 38.49 2.85 11.41
CA HIS A 52 37.28 2.75 10.62
C HIS A 52 36.68 1.34 10.70
N THR A 53 35.45 1.21 11.20
CA THR A 53 34.33 0.51 10.52
C THR A 53 33.04 0.49 11.37
N ALA A 54 32.05 1.27 10.93
CA ALA A 54 30.60 0.94 10.92
C ALA A 54 29.76 0.82 12.21
N ASP A 55 30.10 1.45 13.33
CA ASP A 55 29.09 1.72 14.39
C ASP A 55 28.31 2.99 14.03
N VAL A 56 27.28 2.84 13.18
CA VAL A 56 26.36 3.94 12.88
C VAL A 56 25.42 4.10 14.08
N GLN A 57 25.70 5.09 14.93
CA GLN A 57 24.84 5.50 16.06
C GLN A 57 23.37 5.61 15.61
N VAL A 58 22.42 5.16 16.44
CA VAL A 58 20.99 5.12 16.07
C VAL A 58 20.45 6.49 15.66
N ALA A 59 20.90 7.56 16.34
CA ALA A 59 20.54 8.93 15.98
C ALA A 59 21.10 9.32 14.61
N GLU A 60 22.36 9.02 14.34
CA GLU A 60 23.01 9.31 13.06
C GLU A 60 22.40 8.49 11.91
N TRP A 61 22.04 7.22 12.17
CA TRP A 61 21.29 6.39 11.25
C TRP A 61 19.96 7.05 10.87
N GLY A 62 19.16 7.47 11.86
CA GLY A 62 17.85 8.09 11.63
C GLY A 62 17.97 9.42 10.89
N ILE A 63 18.92 10.27 11.28
CA ILE A 63 19.20 11.55 10.62
C ILE A 63 19.60 11.34 9.16
N ARG A 64 20.47 10.38 8.87
CA ARG A 64 20.94 10.10 7.50
C ARG A 64 19.86 9.48 6.65
N LYS A 65 19.17 8.46 7.14
CA LYS A 65 18.16 7.72 6.38
C LYS A 65 16.98 8.60 5.98
N LEU A 66 16.65 9.60 6.81
CA LEU A 66 15.51 10.49 6.56
C LEU A 66 15.93 11.88 6.04
N GLY A 67 17.22 12.07 5.74
CA GLY A 67 17.72 13.28 5.10
C GLY A 67 17.66 14.53 5.98
N LEU A 68 17.83 14.39 7.29
CA LEU A 68 17.73 15.46 8.28
C LEU A 68 19.09 16.08 8.65
N LEU A 69 20.21 15.72 8.01
CA LEU A 69 21.56 16.17 8.41
C LEU A 69 21.65 17.69 8.63
N LYS A 70 21.12 18.49 7.69
CA LYS A 70 21.16 19.96 7.74
C LYS A 70 20.38 20.59 8.91
N TYR A 71 19.48 19.83 9.52
CA TYR A 71 18.59 20.28 10.58
C TYR A 71 18.85 19.58 11.91
N SER A 72 19.71 18.54 11.93
CA SER A 72 19.92 17.63 13.06
C SER A 72 20.15 18.32 14.40
N ASP A 73 20.95 19.39 14.43
CA ASP A 73 21.30 20.14 15.64
C ASP A 73 20.47 21.42 15.82
N LYS A 74 19.40 21.60 15.03
CA LYS A 74 18.43 22.67 15.21
C LYS A 74 17.27 22.18 16.07
N SER A 75 16.71 23.07 16.88
CA SER A 75 15.50 22.79 17.66
C SER A 75 14.36 22.34 16.74
N ALA A 76 13.68 21.26 17.12
CA ALA A 76 12.61 20.64 16.33
C ALA A 76 11.42 21.59 16.13
N GLY A 77 11.21 22.56 17.02
CA GLY A 77 10.21 23.62 16.85
C GLY A 77 10.43 24.49 15.60
N SER A 78 11.66 24.55 15.08
CA SER A 78 11.99 25.26 13.84
C SER A 78 11.80 24.43 12.56
N TYR A 79 11.40 23.15 12.68
CA TYR A 79 11.25 22.26 11.53
C TYR A 79 10.01 22.64 10.71
N SER A 80 10.05 22.40 9.40
CA SER A 80 8.82 22.38 8.60
C SER A 80 8.00 21.13 8.93
N GLY A 81 6.69 21.14 8.64
CA GLY A 81 5.82 19.97 8.87
C GLY A 81 6.35 18.68 8.22
N GLY A 82 6.95 18.78 7.03
CA GLY A 82 7.62 17.63 6.39
C GLY A 82 8.84 17.11 7.15
N ASN A 83 9.66 18.01 7.73
CA ASN A 83 10.81 17.60 8.56
C ASN A 83 10.38 17.06 9.93
N MET A 84 9.31 17.60 10.52
CA MET A 84 8.68 17.05 11.73
C MET A 84 8.17 15.63 11.47
N ARG A 85 7.50 15.40 10.34
CA ARG A 85 7.04 14.06 9.92
C ARG A 85 8.21 13.10 9.73
N LYS A 86 9.29 13.53 9.07
CA LYS A 86 10.51 12.72 8.95
C LYS A 86 11.06 12.33 10.32
N LEU A 87 11.13 13.28 11.26
CA LEU A 87 11.58 13.00 12.62
C LEU A 87 10.63 12.03 13.35
N SER A 88 9.32 12.20 13.21
CA SER A 88 8.30 11.30 13.77
C SER A 88 8.44 9.86 13.25
N THR A 89 8.63 9.71 11.94
CA THR A 89 8.90 8.40 11.31
C THR A 89 10.22 7.80 11.80
N ALA A 90 11.26 8.62 11.99
CA ALA A 90 12.53 8.16 12.55
C ALA A 90 12.32 7.55 13.94
N MET A 91 11.60 8.26 14.81
CA MET A 91 11.30 7.81 16.18
C MET A 91 10.51 6.49 16.19
N ALA A 92 9.56 6.32 15.27
CA ALA A 92 8.79 5.09 15.15
C ALA A 92 9.64 3.87 14.72
N LEU A 93 10.78 4.09 14.04
CA LEU A 93 11.67 3.04 13.57
C LEU A 93 12.79 2.68 14.58
N ILE A 94 12.94 3.47 15.64
CA ILE A 94 13.97 3.24 16.67
C ILE A 94 13.72 1.90 17.39
N GLY A 95 14.81 1.15 17.59
CA GLY A 95 14.77 -0.20 18.16
C GLY A 95 14.32 -1.27 17.18
N ALA A 96 14.33 -0.96 15.87
CA ALA A 96 14.03 -1.88 14.78
C ALA A 96 12.78 -2.76 15.03
N PRO A 97 11.61 -2.14 15.30
CA PRO A 97 10.42 -2.91 15.61
C PRO A 97 10.00 -3.78 14.42
N PRO A 98 9.59 -5.04 14.64
CA PRO A 98 9.12 -5.92 13.56
C PRO A 98 7.83 -5.43 12.88
N VAL A 99 7.03 -4.59 13.55
CA VAL A 99 5.80 -4.03 12.99
C VAL A 99 5.77 -2.53 13.25
N VAL A 100 5.53 -1.75 12.19
CA VAL A 100 5.34 -0.29 12.30
C VAL A 100 3.94 0.05 11.83
N THR A 101 3.19 0.74 12.67
CA THR A 101 1.92 1.34 12.30
C THR A 101 2.12 2.84 12.09
N SER A 102 1.67 3.34 10.94
CA SER A 102 1.80 4.76 10.59
C SER A 102 0.43 5.30 10.21
N GLN A 103 0.05 6.43 10.81
CA GLN A 103 -1.13 7.17 10.40
C GLN A 103 -0.70 8.26 9.41
N PRO A 104 -1.42 8.44 8.28
CA PRO A 104 -1.09 9.49 7.32
C PRO A 104 -1.03 10.87 8.00
N PRO A 105 -0.15 11.77 7.54
CA PRO A 105 0.01 13.07 8.18
C PRO A 105 -1.25 13.91 8.14
N ALA A 106 -1.55 14.68 9.20
CA ALA A 106 -2.65 15.64 9.16
C ALA A 106 -2.51 16.71 8.05
N TRP A 107 -1.31 16.93 7.49
CA TRP A 107 -1.09 17.87 6.39
C TRP A 107 -1.27 17.27 5.00
N THR A 108 -1.35 15.93 4.85
CA THR A 108 -1.87 15.34 3.61
C THR A 108 -3.36 15.65 3.42
N LEU A 109 -4.01 16.21 4.44
CA LEU A 109 -5.33 16.82 4.40
C LEU A 109 -5.34 18.24 3.77
N LYS A 110 -4.20 18.73 3.28
CA LYS A 110 -4.12 19.99 2.51
C LYS A 110 -3.62 19.72 1.09
N PRO A 111 -4.35 20.17 0.05
CA PRO A 111 -4.01 19.90 -1.34
C PRO A 111 -2.75 20.68 -1.72
N GLY A 112 -1.60 20.01 -1.87
CA GLY A 112 -0.44 20.67 -2.45
C GLY A 112 0.90 19.96 -2.47
N GLU A 113 1.23 19.09 -1.51
CA GLU A 113 2.67 18.73 -1.33
C GLU A 113 2.99 17.23 -1.29
N LEU A 114 2.09 16.34 -1.72
CA LEU A 114 2.42 14.92 -1.92
C LEU A 114 1.85 14.28 -3.20
N CYS A 115 0.98 14.96 -3.94
CA CYS A 115 0.55 14.51 -5.26
C CYS A 115 1.21 15.40 -6.33
N GLY A 116 2.14 14.83 -7.10
CA GLY A 116 2.53 15.45 -8.35
C GLY A 116 1.28 15.62 -9.23
N ALA A 117 0.89 16.87 -9.46
CA ALA A 117 -0.04 17.29 -10.52
C ALA A 117 -1.40 16.56 -10.62
N SER A 118 -2.40 16.99 -9.85
CA SER A 118 -3.73 17.31 -10.41
C SER A 118 -4.67 17.91 -9.36
N SER A 119 -5.28 19.02 -9.77
CA SER A 119 -6.31 19.78 -9.07
C SER A 119 -7.69 19.17 -9.26
N THR A 120 -8.47 19.02 -8.18
CA THR A 120 -9.91 19.34 -7.99
C THR A 120 -10.61 18.38 -7.00
N ALA A 121 -11.26 18.95 -5.97
CA ALA A 121 -12.42 18.51 -5.14
C ALA A 121 -12.55 17.01 -4.72
N SER A 122 -12.89 16.58 -3.50
CA SER A 122 -13.69 17.13 -2.40
C SER A 122 -13.65 16.16 -1.19
N SER A 123 -13.83 16.67 0.04
CA SER A 123 -14.08 15.99 1.34
C SER A 123 -14.13 14.45 1.39
N GLU A 124 -13.13 13.82 2.02
CA GLU A 124 -13.23 13.03 3.28
C GLU A 124 -11.88 12.34 3.56
N ARG A 125 -11.21 12.74 4.66
CA ARG A 125 -10.11 12.03 5.34
C ARG A 125 -9.07 11.40 4.39
N ASP A 126 -8.17 12.22 3.88
CA ASP A 126 -7.16 11.82 2.90
C ASP A 126 -6.23 10.71 3.41
N ALA A 127 -6.54 9.48 2.97
CA ALA A 127 -5.62 8.36 2.92
C ALA A 127 -4.39 8.74 2.06
N PRO A 128 -3.22 8.09 2.25
CA PRO A 128 -2.15 8.17 1.26
C PRO A 128 -2.73 7.93 -0.14
N CYS A 129 -2.23 8.66 -1.14
CA CYS A 129 -2.69 8.50 -2.52
C CYS A 129 -2.72 7.01 -2.85
N MET A 130 -3.83 6.52 -3.40
CA MET A 130 -4.00 5.10 -3.66
C MET A 130 -2.91 4.57 -4.62
N GLU A 131 -2.38 5.44 -5.48
CA GLU A 131 -1.21 5.18 -6.33
C GLU A 131 0.06 4.90 -5.53
N GLU A 132 0.33 5.66 -4.46
CA GLU A 132 1.49 5.42 -3.58
C GLU A 132 1.33 4.09 -2.84
N CYS A 133 0.12 3.79 -2.36
CA CYS A 133 -0.17 2.50 -1.77
C CYS A 133 0.07 1.36 -2.76
N GLU A 134 -0.41 1.51 -4.01
CA GLU A 134 -0.23 0.50 -5.06
C GLU A 134 1.26 0.28 -5.39
N ALA A 135 2.06 1.34 -5.37
CA ALA A 135 3.50 1.25 -5.63
C ALA A 135 4.30 0.63 -4.47
N LEU A 136 3.94 0.92 -3.21
CA LEU A 136 4.74 0.54 -2.04
C LEU A 136 4.25 -0.74 -1.35
N CYS A 137 2.97 -1.08 -1.43
CA CYS A 137 2.40 -2.19 -0.67
C CYS A 137 2.46 -3.51 -1.45
N THR A 138 3.04 -4.53 -0.83
CA THR A 138 3.01 -5.92 -1.36
C THR A 138 1.63 -6.56 -1.20
N ARG A 139 0.92 -6.21 -0.13
CA ARG A 139 -0.44 -6.66 0.19
C ARG A 139 -1.24 -5.53 0.79
N MET A 140 -2.53 -5.52 0.50
CA MET A 140 -3.48 -4.53 0.97
C MET A 140 -4.67 -5.20 1.59
N ALA A 141 -5.23 -4.55 2.62
CA ALA A 141 -6.46 -4.96 3.26
C ALA A 141 -7.45 -3.81 3.21
N ILE A 142 -8.70 -4.08 2.82
CA ILE A 142 -9.79 -3.09 2.89
C ILE A 142 -10.70 -3.48 4.05
N MET A 143 -11.02 -2.50 4.88
CA MET A 143 -11.90 -2.64 6.03
C MET A 143 -13.18 -1.84 5.79
N VAL A 144 -14.33 -2.44 6.10
CA VAL A 144 -15.65 -1.79 6.03
C VAL A 144 -16.40 -2.12 7.32
N ASN A 145 -16.94 -1.10 7.98
CA ASN A 145 -17.68 -1.22 9.25
C ASN A 145 -16.89 -2.01 10.32
N GLY A 146 -15.59 -1.71 10.46
CA GLY A 146 -14.70 -2.34 11.43
C GLY A 146 -14.32 -3.79 11.15
N ARG A 147 -14.64 -4.34 9.97
CA ARG A 147 -14.31 -5.71 9.56
C ARG A 147 -13.49 -5.73 8.28
N PHE A 148 -12.44 -6.54 8.24
CA PHE A 148 -11.70 -6.80 7.01
C PHE A 148 -12.62 -7.47 5.98
N LYS A 149 -12.77 -6.82 4.82
CA LYS A 149 -13.55 -7.34 3.69
C LYS A 149 -12.67 -8.05 2.69
N CYS A 150 -11.46 -7.55 2.45
CA CYS A 150 -10.51 -8.19 1.57
C CYS A 150 -9.07 -8.03 2.07
N LEU A 151 -8.22 -8.96 1.63
CA LEU A 151 -6.77 -8.97 1.88
C LEU A 151 -6.08 -9.68 0.71
N GLY A 152 -5.12 -9.03 0.05
CA GLY A 152 -4.43 -9.61 -1.11
C GLY A 152 -3.45 -8.66 -1.77
N SER A 153 -2.82 -9.08 -2.86
CA SER A 153 -2.05 -8.16 -3.72
C SER A 153 -3.00 -7.22 -4.46
N VAL A 154 -2.47 -6.10 -4.98
CA VAL A 154 -3.27 -5.13 -5.75
C VAL A 154 -3.99 -5.81 -6.92
N GLN A 155 -3.28 -6.66 -7.66
CA GLN A 155 -3.88 -7.40 -8.78
C GLN A 155 -4.97 -8.39 -8.33
N HIS A 156 -4.80 -9.04 -7.17
CA HIS A 156 -5.84 -9.90 -6.61
C HIS A 156 -7.10 -9.10 -6.30
N LEU A 157 -6.95 -7.90 -5.72
CA LEU A 157 -8.09 -7.03 -5.40
C LEU A 157 -8.80 -6.56 -6.66
N LYS A 158 -8.06 -6.07 -7.68
CA LYS A 158 -8.62 -5.63 -8.97
C LYS A 158 -9.33 -6.75 -9.71
N ASN A 159 -8.79 -7.96 -9.70
CA ASN A 159 -9.40 -9.11 -10.38
C ASN A 159 -10.64 -9.64 -9.66
N ARG A 160 -10.66 -9.62 -8.31
CA ARG A 160 -11.73 -10.22 -7.51
C ARG A 160 -12.89 -9.27 -7.23
N PHE A 161 -12.60 -7.99 -7.05
CA PHE A 161 -13.57 -6.99 -6.61
C PHE A 161 -13.74 -5.82 -7.60
N GLY A 162 -12.98 -5.82 -8.70
CA GLY A 162 -13.15 -4.84 -9.78
C GLY A 162 -14.13 -5.31 -10.84
N ASP A 163 -14.60 -4.36 -11.65
CA ASP A 163 -15.56 -4.58 -12.74
C ASP A 163 -14.90 -5.09 -14.03
N GLY A 164 -13.61 -5.46 -13.97
CA GLY A 164 -12.85 -6.00 -15.09
C GLY A 164 -12.16 -4.95 -15.94
N TYR A 165 -12.37 -5.01 -17.25
CA TYR A 165 -11.77 -4.12 -18.25
C TYR A 165 -12.80 -3.11 -18.76
N THR A 166 -12.37 -1.86 -18.90
CA THR A 166 -13.11 -0.80 -19.58
C THR A 166 -12.48 -0.60 -20.95
N ILE A 167 -13.30 -0.73 -22.00
CA ILE A 167 -12.88 -0.55 -23.38
C ILE A 167 -13.53 0.73 -23.89
N ILE A 168 -12.73 1.70 -24.33
CA ILE A 168 -13.22 2.93 -24.97
C ILE A 168 -12.79 2.89 -26.43
N LEU A 169 -13.75 3.06 -27.34
CA LEU A 169 -13.56 3.01 -28.79
C LEU A 169 -14.00 4.34 -29.39
N ARG A 170 -13.22 4.89 -30.32
CA ARG A 170 -13.61 6.02 -31.17
C ARG A 170 -13.69 5.58 -32.62
N VAL A 171 -14.86 5.77 -33.23
CA VAL A 171 -15.11 5.46 -34.64
C VAL A 171 -14.95 6.72 -35.47
N GLY A 172 -14.28 6.60 -36.61
CA GLY A 172 -13.97 7.74 -37.47
C GLY A 172 -15.13 8.18 -38.36
N GLY A 173 -15.15 9.47 -38.68
CA GLY A 173 -16.09 10.09 -39.62
C GLY A 173 -17.15 11.00 -38.95
N PRO A 174 -17.71 11.97 -39.69
CA PRO A 174 -18.63 12.99 -39.13
C PRO A 174 -20.00 12.42 -38.70
N ASP A 175 -20.43 11.29 -39.27
CA ASP A 175 -21.62 10.51 -38.89
C ASP A 175 -21.26 9.01 -38.94
N ALA A 176 -20.38 8.59 -38.04
CA ALA A 176 -19.91 7.22 -38.00
C ALA A 176 -21.07 6.26 -37.72
N ASP A 177 -21.27 5.24 -38.56
CA ASP A 177 -22.20 4.16 -38.25
C ASP A 177 -21.60 3.29 -37.14
N LEU A 178 -22.17 3.39 -35.95
CA LEU A 178 -21.73 2.65 -34.78
C LEU A 178 -22.29 1.22 -34.74
N LEU A 179 -23.33 0.90 -35.52
CA LEU A 179 -23.99 -0.41 -35.47
C LEU A 179 -23.05 -1.57 -35.81
N PRO A 180 -22.16 -1.50 -36.82
CA PRO A 180 -21.20 -2.56 -37.11
C PRO A 180 -20.26 -2.82 -35.94
N VAL A 181 -19.77 -1.76 -35.29
CA VAL A 181 -18.86 -1.85 -34.14
C VAL A 181 -19.58 -2.43 -32.93
N MET A 182 -20.81 -1.99 -32.66
CA MET A 182 -21.61 -2.54 -31.57
C MET A 182 -21.85 -4.04 -31.74
N LYS A 183 -22.29 -4.47 -32.93
CA LYS A 183 -22.50 -5.89 -33.23
C LYS A 183 -21.22 -6.72 -33.11
N PHE A 184 -20.09 -6.17 -33.55
CA PHE A 184 -18.79 -6.82 -33.44
C PHE A 184 -18.37 -7.03 -31.98
N ILE A 185 -18.53 -6.02 -31.12
CA ILE A 185 -18.20 -6.14 -29.71
C ILE A 185 -19.12 -7.16 -29.01
N GLU A 186 -20.42 -7.14 -29.34
CA GLU A 186 -21.38 -8.12 -28.81
C GLU A 186 -21.07 -9.55 -29.26
N SER A 187 -20.54 -9.75 -30.47
CA SER A 187 -20.20 -11.08 -30.99
C SER A 187 -18.86 -11.62 -30.49
N GLU A 188 -17.80 -10.82 -30.54
CA GLU A 188 -16.43 -11.26 -30.19
C GLU A 188 -16.15 -11.15 -28.68
N LEU A 189 -16.73 -10.16 -28.01
CA LEU A 189 -16.52 -9.90 -26.58
C LEU A 189 -17.82 -10.15 -25.81
N SER A 190 -18.23 -11.42 -25.81
CA SER A 190 -19.42 -11.87 -25.09
C SER A 190 -19.35 -11.49 -23.60
N GLY A 191 -20.46 -10.95 -23.07
CA GLY A 191 -20.53 -10.45 -21.70
C GLY A 191 -20.05 -9.00 -21.52
N SER A 192 -19.69 -8.30 -22.60
CA SER A 192 -19.51 -6.85 -22.58
C SER A 192 -20.84 -6.13 -22.33
N THR A 193 -20.79 -5.04 -21.58
CA THR A 193 -21.95 -4.18 -21.31
C THR A 193 -21.65 -2.77 -21.77
N LEU A 194 -22.51 -2.20 -22.62
CA LEU A 194 -22.37 -0.81 -23.06
C LEU A 194 -22.69 0.12 -21.88
N LYS A 195 -21.71 0.91 -21.45
CA LYS A 195 -21.85 1.90 -20.37
C LYS A 195 -22.22 3.27 -20.90
N GLU A 196 -21.56 3.69 -21.97
CA GLU A 196 -21.74 5.02 -22.53
C GLU A 196 -21.65 4.99 -24.06
N LYS A 197 -22.50 5.81 -24.70
CA LYS A 197 -22.50 6.06 -26.14
C LYS A 197 -22.60 7.56 -26.36
N HIS A 198 -21.56 8.15 -26.93
CA HIS A 198 -21.51 9.59 -27.17
C HIS A 198 -20.91 9.93 -28.53
N ARG A 199 -21.77 10.36 -29.48
CA ARG A 199 -21.44 10.66 -30.88
C ARG A 199 -20.72 9.51 -31.59
N ASN A 200 -19.39 9.51 -31.52
CA ASN A 200 -18.50 8.55 -32.16
C ASN A 200 -17.75 7.67 -31.15
N MET A 201 -18.04 7.84 -29.86
CA MET A 201 -17.37 7.14 -28.77
C MET A 201 -18.29 6.09 -28.16
N LEU A 202 -17.76 4.89 -27.96
CA LEU A 202 -18.42 3.79 -27.28
C LEU A 202 -17.57 3.34 -26.10
N GLN A 203 -18.19 3.19 -24.94
CA GLN A 203 -17.54 2.66 -23.74
C GLN A 203 -18.21 1.36 -23.31
N TYR A 204 -17.43 0.30 -23.22
CA TYR A 204 -17.86 -1.01 -22.76
C TYR A 204 -17.17 -1.40 -21.46
N GLN A 205 -17.90 -2.12 -20.61
CA GLN A 205 -17.36 -2.80 -19.45
C GLN A 205 -17.41 -4.31 -19.67
N LEU A 206 -16.29 -4.99 -19.45
CA LEU A 206 -16.12 -6.41 -19.70
C LEU A 206 -15.49 -7.10 -18.48
N PRO A 207 -16.11 -8.13 -17.89
CA PRO A 207 -15.53 -8.84 -16.75
C PRO A 207 -14.16 -9.46 -17.08
N SER A 208 -13.19 -9.31 -16.17
CA SER A 208 -11.82 -9.84 -16.33
C SER A 208 -11.75 -11.37 -16.32
N SER A 209 -12.79 -12.05 -15.85
CA SER A 209 -12.88 -13.52 -15.85
C SER A 209 -13.16 -14.13 -17.22
N LEU A 210 -13.66 -13.34 -18.18
CA LEU A 210 -14.13 -13.84 -19.48
C LEU A 210 -13.06 -13.77 -20.58
N THR A 211 -12.10 -12.86 -20.46
CA THR A 211 -11.11 -12.61 -21.52
C THR A 211 -9.82 -12.04 -20.94
N SER A 212 -8.73 -12.15 -21.69
CA SER A 212 -7.45 -11.53 -21.35
C SER A 212 -7.26 -10.21 -22.08
N LEU A 213 -6.51 -9.30 -21.48
CA LEU A 213 -6.14 -8.03 -22.10
C LEU A 213 -5.49 -8.25 -23.48
N THR A 214 -4.60 -9.24 -23.60
CA THR A 214 -3.98 -9.62 -24.89
C THR A 214 -5.01 -9.97 -25.94
N HIS A 215 -6.03 -10.77 -25.59
CA HIS A 215 -7.08 -11.16 -26.53
C HIS A 215 -7.91 -9.97 -27.01
N ILE A 216 -8.29 -9.06 -26.08
CA ILE A 216 -9.00 -7.83 -26.42
C ILE A 216 -8.19 -7.00 -27.42
N PHE A 217 -6.90 -6.74 -27.13
CA PHE A 217 -6.04 -5.97 -28.02
C PHE A 217 -5.85 -6.66 -29.39
N SER A 218 -5.71 -7.99 -29.42
CA SER A 218 -5.58 -8.74 -30.68
C SER A 218 -6.82 -8.60 -31.57
N ILE A 219 -8.02 -8.74 -31.00
CA ILE A 219 -9.29 -8.61 -31.72
C ILE A 219 -9.48 -7.18 -32.25
N LEU A 220 -9.27 -6.17 -31.38
CA LEU A 220 -9.42 -4.77 -31.76
C LEU A 220 -8.40 -4.33 -32.82
N ALA A 221 -7.15 -4.80 -32.71
CA ALA A 221 -6.11 -4.49 -33.69
C ALA A 221 -6.41 -5.12 -35.07
N HIS A 222 -6.91 -6.37 -35.10
CA HIS A 222 -7.20 -7.06 -36.35
C HIS A 222 -8.35 -6.43 -37.14
N HIS A 223 -9.38 -5.93 -36.44
CA HIS A 223 -10.58 -5.35 -37.05
C HIS A 223 -10.57 -3.81 -37.12
N LYS A 224 -9.45 -3.16 -36.76
CA LYS A 224 -9.35 -1.69 -36.69
C LYS A 224 -9.73 -1.01 -38.01
N GLU A 225 -9.13 -1.47 -39.12
CA GLU A 225 -9.34 -0.86 -40.44
C GLU A 225 -10.74 -1.18 -41.00
N ALA A 226 -11.20 -2.43 -40.83
CA ALA A 226 -12.50 -2.87 -41.32
C ALA A 226 -13.68 -2.14 -40.66
N LEU A 227 -13.52 -1.73 -39.40
CA LEU A 227 -14.54 -1.06 -38.60
C LEU A 227 -14.34 0.46 -38.50
N CYS A 228 -13.38 1.03 -39.23
CA CYS A 228 -13.04 2.46 -39.18
C CYS A 228 -12.79 2.98 -37.75
N ILE A 229 -12.13 2.20 -36.89
CA ILE A 229 -11.78 2.61 -35.53
C ILE A 229 -10.56 3.54 -35.60
N GLU A 230 -10.70 4.79 -35.19
CA GLU A 230 -9.60 5.78 -35.13
C GLU A 230 -8.63 5.42 -34.00
N ASP A 231 -9.17 5.34 -32.78
CA ASP A 231 -8.44 5.02 -31.57
C ASP A 231 -9.27 4.14 -30.63
N TYR A 232 -8.56 3.38 -29.80
CA TYR A 232 -9.16 2.58 -28.74
C TYR A 232 -8.24 2.56 -27.53
N SER A 233 -8.83 2.48 -26.34
CA SER A 233 -8.12 2.28 -25.08
C SER A 233 -8.78 1.15 -24.30
N VAL A 234 -7.94 0.38 -23.62
CA VAL A 234 -8.38 -0.69 -22.72
C VAL A 234 -7.70 -0.46 -21.38
N THR A 235 -8.50 -0.24 -20.35
CA THR A 235 -8.01 -0.03 -18.98
C THR A 235 -8.59 -1.10 -18.08
N GLN A 236 -7.87 -1.45 -17.02
CA GLN A 236 -8.39 -2.30 -15.95
C GLN A 236 -8.98 -1.40 -14.85
N THR A 237 -9.99 -1.90 -14.13
CA THR A 237 -10.49 -1.26 -12.91
C THR A 237 -9.33 -0.84 -11.99
N THR A 238 -9.31 0.42 -11.59
CA THR A 238 -8.29 0.94 -10.68
C THR A 238 -8.57 0.51 -9.25
N LEU A 239 -7.55 0.58 -8.39
CA LEU A 239 -7.76 0.29 -6.98
C LEU A 239 -8.71 1.32 -6.34
N ASP A 240 -8.72 2.57 -6.82
CA ASP A 240 -9.68 3.60 -6.40
C ASP A 240 -11.11 3.18 -6.67
N GLN A 241 -11.39 2.66 -7.86
CA GLN A 241 -12.73 2.18 -8.21
C GLN A 241 -13.15 0.99 -7.33
N VAL A 242 -12.22 0.08 -7.04
CA VAL A 242 -12.46 -1.01 -6.08
C VAL A 242 -12.79 -0.45 -4.70
N PHE A 243 -12.04 0.53 -4.23
CA PHE A 243 -12.27 1.17 -2.93
C PHE A 243 -13.61 1.91 -2.87
N VAL A 244 -13.96 2.71 -3.87
CA VAL A 244 -15.25 3.39 -3.99
C VAL A 244 -16.40 2.39 -3.95
N ASN A 245 -16.23 1.22 -4.57
CA ASN A 245 -17.25 0.17 -4.50
C ASN A 245 -17.45 -0.35 -3.06
N PHE A 246 -16.37 -0.55 -2.31
CA PHE A 246 -16.45 -0.92 -0.89
C PHE A 246 -16.99 0.20 0.01
N ALA A 247 -16.70 1.46 -0.32
CA ALA A 247 -17.18 2.62 0.44
C ALA A 247 -18.71 2.74 0.39
N LYS A 248 -19.36 2.31 -0.70
CA LYS A 248 -20.83 2.26 -0.80
C LYS A 248 -21.47 1.30 0.20
N ASP A 249 -20.74 0.29 0.66
CA ASP A 249 -21.20 -0.68 1.68
C ASP A 249 -20.98 -0.18 3.13
N GLN A 250 -20.38 1.01 3.29
CA GLN A 250 -20.18 1.61 4.59
C GLN A 250 -21.52 2.09 5.15
N SER A 251 -21.85 1.65 6.36
CA SER A 251 -23.08 2.04 7.03
C SER A 251 -22.86 3.33 7.81
N ASP A 252 -23.79 4.29 7.72
CA ASP A 252 -23.80 5.53 8.52
C ASP A 252 -24.08 5.30 10.03
N ASP A 253 -24.16 4.03 10.48
CA ASP A 253 -24.51 3.60 11.84
C ASP A 253 -23.42 3.88 12.91
N TYR A 254 -22.64 4.95 12.76
CA TYR A 254 -21.67 5.39 13.77
C TYR A 254 -22.28 6.03 15.03
N HIS A 255 -23.62 6.19 15.09
CA HIS A 255 -24.30 6.80 16.24
C HIS A 255 -25.12 5.85 17.13
N SER A 256 -25.12 4.53 16.90
CA SER A 256 -25.90 3.64 17.76
C SER A 256 -25.27 2.27 17.98
N LYS A 257 -24.21 2.21 18.80
CA LYS A 257 -23.86 1.04 19.65
C LYS A 257 -22.63 1.32 20.52
N GLU A 258 -22.74 2.29 21.41
CA GLU A 258 -21.91 2.33 22.61
C GLU A 258 -22.62 1.53 23.72
N THR A 259 -22.94 0.26 23.47
CA THR A 259 -23.36 -0.66 24.54
C THR A 259 -23.17 -2.10 24.10
N SER A 260 -22.39 -2.85 24.89
CA SER A 260 -22.14 -4.31 24.82
C SER A 260 -21.10 -4.84 23.81
N VAL A 261 -19.83 -4.54 24.05
CA VAL A 261 -18.73 -5.44 23.64
C VAL A 261 -18.80 -6.70 24.51
N ARG A 262 -19.52 -7.74 24.05
CA ARG A 262 -19.25 -9.11 24.49
C ARG A 262 -18.20 -9.70 23.56
N ARG A 263 -17.02 -10.00 24.11
CA ARG A 263 -15.98 -10.83 23.46
C ARG A 263 -16.65 -12.07 22.86
N ARG A 264 -16.60 -12.19 21.54
CA ARG A 264 -16.66 -13.48 20.87
C ARG A 264 -15.29 -13.67 20.24
N ASP A 265 -14.56 -14.67 20.74
CA ASP A 265 -13.32 -15.13 20.14
C ASP A 265 -13.60 -15.53 18.69
N VAL A 266 -13.05 -14.77 17.74
CA VAL A 266 -13.03 -15.17 16.33
C VAL A 266 -11.77 -16.00 16.17
N ALA A 267 -11.93 -17.32 16.19
CA ALA A 267 -10.88 -18.24 15.78
C ALA A 267 -10.61 -18.00 14.29
N ILE A 268 -9.44 -17.44 13.98
CA ILE A 268 -8.90 -17.43 12.62
C ILE A 268 -8.25 -18.80 12.46
N GLU A 269 -8.86 -19.69 11.68
CA GLU A 269 -8.22 -20.95 11.28
C GLU A 269 -7.00 -20.62 10.41
N VAL A 270 -5.83 -20.67 11.02
CA VAL A 270 -4.55 -20.66 10.32
C VAL A 270 -4.28 -22.11 9.88
N PRO A 271 -4.10 -22.40 8.59
CA PRO A 271 -3.75 -23.75 8.14
C PRO A 271 -2.40 -24.18 8.73
N PRO A 272 -2.21 -25.46 9.07
CA PRO A 272 -1.00 -25.93 9.71
C PRO A 272 0.22 -25.80 8.77
N PRO A 273 1.43 -25.56 9.31
CA PRO A 273 2.64 -25.53 8.51
C PRO A 273 2.92 -26.91 7.90
N LEU A 274 3.29 -26.93 6.62
CA LEU A 274 3.76 -28.11 5.91
C LEU A 274 4.95 -28.71 6.66
N SER A 275 4.78 -29.91 7.20
CA SER A 275 5.87 -30.70 7.78
C SER A 275 6.79 -31.21 6.66
N CYS A 276 8.06 -30.80 6.68
CA CYS A 276 9.11 -31.49 5.93
C CYS A 276 9.18 -32.95 6.38
N SER A 277 8.95 -33.89 5.47
CA SER A 277 9.23 -35.29 5.66
C SER A 277 10.75 -35.53 5.70
N PRO A 278 11.28 -36.31 6.65
CA PRO A 278 12.65 -36.77 6.58
C PRO A 278 12.76 -37.82 5.48
N GLY A 279 13.73 -37.60 4.58
CA GLY A 279 14.04 -38.51 3.48
C GLY A 279 14.37 -39.92 3.96
N ALA A 280 13.91 -40.88 3.16
CA ALA A 280 14.27 -42.28 3.26
C ALA A 280 15.79 -42.45 3.13
N ALA A 281 16.42 -43.06 4.13
CA ALA A 281 17.73 -43.69 4.00
C ALA A 281 17.50 -45.20 4.12
N GLU A 282 17.57 -45.88 2.97
CA GLU A 282 17.60 -47.34 2.87
C GLU A 282 18.88 -47.91 3.48
N GLY A 283 18.77 -49.17 3.89
CA GLY A 283 19.74 -49.88 4.70
C GLY A 283 21.03 -50.26 3.99
N GLY A 284 22.09 -50.38 4.79
CA GLY A 284 23.36 -50.99 4.42
C GLY A 284 23.91 -51.74 5.63
N ALA A 285 23.57 -53.03 5.74
CA ALA A 285 24.12 -53.93 6.73
C ALA A 285 25.60 -54.22 6.42
N VAL A 286 26.50 -53.98 7.37
CA VAL A 286 27.82 -54.62 7.40
C VAL A 286 28.09 -55.10 8.83
N ARG A 287 28.21 -56.42 8.94
CA ARG A 287 28.78 -57.17 10.07
C ARG A 287 30.23 -56.77 10.28
N GLU A 288 30.65 -56.63 11.53
CA GLU A 288 31.90 -57.26 11.98
C GLU A 288 31.90 -57.44 13.50
N SER A 289 32.04 -58.70 13.93
CA SER A 289 32.46 -59.09 15.26
C SER A 289 33.99 -59.07 15.30
N ALA A 290 34.59 -58.59 16.40
CA ALA A 290 35.59 -59.32 17.19
C ALA A 290 36.34 -58.39 18.14
N MET A 291 36.50 -58.90 19.37
CA MET A 291 37.41 -58.52 20.47
C MET A 291 37.13 -57.23 21.24
#